data_AF-A0A927XBB1-F1
#
_entry.id   AF-A0A927XBB1-F1
#
_cell.length_a   1.000
_cell.length_b   1.000
_cell.length_c   1.000
_cell.angle_alpha   90.00
_cell.angle_beta   90.00
_cell.angle_gamma   90.00
#
_symmetry.space_group_name_H-M   'P 1'
#
loop_
_entity.id
_entity.type
_entity.pdbx_description
1 polymer ?
#
loop_
_entity_poly.entity_id
_entity_poly.type
_entity_poly.pdbx_seq_one_letter_code
_entity_poly.pdbx_strand_id
1 'polypeptide(L)'
;MSYKSIPWHFRNNKNRKKGKKNKGKHPSLVVGVTADNENYINIGLTHQKKRGHHNNIQISNPQNWKEKSYLRDDVREDPKRLMDEILIGYNLNPKDIKKVHKLIEKYKKKNSR
;
A
#
# COMPACT_ATOMS: atom_id res chain seq x y z
N MET A 1 11.02 -11.85 -11.14
CA MET A 1 9.75 -11.12 -11.38
C MET A 1 10.03 -9.69 -11.82
N SER A 2 9.43 -9.21 -12.91
CA SER A 2 9.68 -7.85 -13.41
C SER A 2 8.63 -6.86 -12.87
N TYR A 3 9.12 -5.83 -12.19
CA TYR A 3 8.37 -4.73 -11.57
C TYR A 3 8.35 -3.55 -12.53
N LYS A 4 7.17 -3.06 -12.90
CA LYS A 4 7.02 -1.80 -13.64
C LYS A 4 6.51 -0.70 -12.71
N SER A 5 7.30 0.36 -12.58
CA SER A 5 6.91 1.53 -11.79
C SER A 5 5.78 2.28 -12.47
N ILE A 6 4.86 2.83 -11.68
CA ILE A 6 3.76 3.69 -12.15
C ILE A 6 3.66 4.91 -11.21
N PRO A 7 2.95 5.98 -11.58
CA PRO A 7 2.61 7.05 -10.64
C PRO A 7 1.87 6.48 -9.43
N TRP A 8 2.39 6.75 -8.23
CA TRP A 8 1.83 6.19 -7.01
C TRP A 8 0.48 6.80 -6.68
N HIS A 9 -0.46 5.96 -6.26
CA HIS A 9 -1.81 6.39 -5.93
C HIS A 9 -2.48 5.41 -4.98
N PHE A 10 -3.52 5.84 -4.29
CA PHE A 10 -4.28 4.97 -3.38
C PHE A 10 -5.49 4.37 -4.07
N ARG A 11 -5.77 3.10 -3.78
CA ARG A 11 -6.98 2.38 -4.23
C ARG A 11 -7.54 1.54 -3.10
N ASN A 12 -8.84 1.31 -3.13
CA ASN A 12 -9.47 0.32 -2.25
C ASN A 12 -9.42 -1.07 -2.89
N ASN A 13 -9.26 -2.11 -2.07
CA ASN A 13 -9.41 -3.49 -2.54
C ASN A 13 -10.83 -4.01 -2.20
N LYS A 14 -11.56 -4.50 -3.20
CA LYS A 14 -12.93 -5.03 -3.11
C LYS A 14 -13.05 -6.17 -2.10
N ASN A 15 -12.06 -7.06 -2.06
CA ASN A 15 -12.06 -8.23 -1.19
C ASN A 15 -11.69 -7.92 0.26
N ARG A 16 -11.18 -6.71 0.54
CA ARG A 16 -10.86 -6.27 1.91
C ARG A 16 -12.09 -5.69 2.64
N LYS A 17 -13.32 -5.91 2.12
CA LYS A 17 -14.60 -5.61 2.80
C LYS A 17 -15.16 -6.82 3.55
N LYS A 18 -15.78 -6.52 4.70
CA LYS A 18 -16.56 -7.39 5.61
C LYS A 18 -15.75 -8.28 6.59
N GLY A 19 -14.86 -7.65 7.35
CA GLY A 19 -14.73 -8.07 8.76
C GLY A 19 -15.98 -7.59 9.53
N LYS A 20 -16.66 -8.47 10.27
CA LYS A 20 -17.77 -8.08 11.16
C LYS A 20 -17.30 -6.97 12.11
N LYS A 21 -18.09 -5.88 12.20
CA LYS A 21 -17.96 -4.72 13.10
C LYS A 21 -16.82 -3.73 12.77
N ASN A 22 -17.21 -2.55 12.27
CA ASN A 22 -16.55 -1.24 12.43
C ASN A 22 -15.13 -0.98 11.88
N LYS A 23 -14.61 -1.76 10.93
CA LYS A 23 -13.34 -1.41 10.27
C LYS A 23 -13.57 -1.16 8.78
N GLY A 24 -13.54 0.12 8.39
CA GLY A 24 -13.70 0.56 7.00
C GLY A 24 -12.67 -0.10 6.07
N LYS A 25 -12.92 0.00 4.75
CA LYS A 25 -11.91 -0.37 3.74
C LYS A 25 -10.65 0.43 4.01
N HIS A 26 -9.55 -0.22 4.41
CA HIS A 26 -8.26 0.46 4.40
C HIS A 26 -7.70 0.44 2.97
N PRO A 27 -7.43 1.61 2.38
CA PRO A 27 -6.80 1.71 1.07
C PRO A 27 -5.45 1.00 1.04
N SER A 28 -4.97 0.70 -0.16
CA SER A 28 -3.55 0.39 -0.38
C SER A 28 -2.91 1.50 -1.20
N LEU A 29 -1.65 1.79 -0.91
CA LEU A 29 -0.77 2.54 -1.81
C LEU A 29 -0.32 1.60 -2.93
N VAL A 30 -0.72 1.89 -4.16
CA VAL A 30 -0.23 1.22 -5.37
C VAL A 30 1.10 1.85 -5.76
N VAL A 31 2.13 1.03 -5.90
CA VAL A 31 3.50 1.48 -6.21
C VAL A 31 4.00 1.01 -7.58
N GLY A 32 3.38 -0.03 -8.14
CA GLY A 32 3.77 -0.59 -9.43
C GLY A 32 2.76 -1.60 -9.96
N VAL A 33 3.11 -2.23 -11.07
CA VAL A 33 2.42 -3.38 -11.66
C VAL A 33 3.41 -4.50 -11.97
N THR A 34 2.90 -5.72 -12.06
CA THR A 34 3.63 -6.86 -12.63
C THR A 34 3.89 -6.66 -14.12
N ALA A 35 4.85 -7.38 -14.68
CA ALA A 35 5.25 -7.24 -16.10
C ALA A 35 4.15 -7.61 -17.09
N ASP A 36 3.35 -8.63 -16.77
CA ASP A 36 2.12 -9.02 -17.48
C ASP A 36 0.98 -7.99 -17.34
N ASN A 37 1.17 -6.98 -16.48
CA ASN A 37 0.23 -5.91 -16.20
C ASN A 37 -1.12 -6.39 -15.60
N GLU A 38 -1.19 -7.62 -15.06
CA GLU A 38 -2.41 -8.20 -14.47
C GLU A 38 -2.61 -7.82 -13.00
N ASN A 39 -1.51 -7.61 -12.27
CA ASN A 39 -1.52 -7.36 -10.83
C ASN A 39 -0.96 -5.97 -10.51
N TYR A 40 -1.52 -5.35 -9.48
CA TYR A 40 -0.95 -4.19 -8.82
C TYR A 40 -0.02 -4.63 -7.70
N ILE A 41 1.15 -4.02 -7.65
CA ILE A 41 2.08 -4.12 -6.52
C ILE A 41 1.72 -3.00 -5.55
N ASN A 42 1.30 -3.35 -4.34
CA ASN A 42 0.72 -2.42 -3.39
C ASN A 42 1.11 -2.68 -1.93
N ILE A 43 0.91 -1.67 -1.09
CA ILE A 43 1.18 -1.70 0.36
C ILE A 43 -0.08 -1.25 1.08
N GLY A 44 -0.59 -2.06 2.02
CA GLY A 44 -1.82 -1.74 2.73
C GLY A 44 -1.66 -0.58 3.73
N LEU A 45 -2.61 0.36 3.74
CA LEU A 45 -2.75 1.37 4.79
C LEU A 45 -3.36 0.72 6.05
N THR A 46 -3.04 1.25 7.22
CA THR A 46 -3.59 0.83 8.50
C THR A 46 -3.44 1.94 9.55
N HIS A 47 -4.31 1.98 10.55
CA HIS A 47 -4.14 2.85 11.71
C HIS A 47 -3.31 2.21 12.83
N GLN A 48 -2.96 0.93 12.68
CA GLN A 48 -2.23 0.20 13.71
C GLN A 48 -0.72 0.37 13.52
N LYS A 49 -0.01 0.72 14.59
CA LYS A 49 1.47 0.78 14.63
C LYS A 49 2.12 -0.60 14.47
N LYS A 50 1.45 -1.67 14.88
CA LYS A 50 2.01 -3.05 14.88
C LYS A 50 1.00 -4.07 14.35
N ARG A 51 1.51 -5.21 13.90
CA ARG A 51 0.77 -6.44 13.57
C ARG A 51 1.54 -7.63 14.12
N GLY A 52 1.07 -8.22 15.22
CA GLY A 52 1.85 -9.26 15.94
C GLY A 52 3.22 -8.70 16.36
N HIS A 53 4.29 -9.40 16.02
CA HIS A 53 5.67 -8.98 16.29
C HIS A 53 6.24 -7.97 15.27
N HIS A 54 5.48 -7.64 14.21
CA HIS A 54 5.93 -6.75 13.16
C HIS A 54 5.52 -5.30 13.42
N ASN A 55 6.45 -4.36 13.19
CA ASN A 55 6.18 -2.93 13.24
C ASN A 55 5.76 -2.44 11.85
N ASN A 56 4.59 -1.82 11.75
CA ASN A 56 4.18 -1.11 10.55
C ASN A 56 4.96 0.21 10.44
N ILE A 57 5.11 0.70 9.21
CA ILE A 57 5.89 1.89 8.90
C ILE A 57 5.01 3.11 9.08
N GLN A 58 5.39 3.96 10.04
CA GLN A 58 4.68 5.21 10.27
C GLN A 58 4.86 6.17 9.09
N ILE A 59 3.75 6.70 8.61
CA ILE A 59 3.66 7.76 7.61
C ILE A 59 2.70 8.87 8.09
N SER A 60 2.68 9.97 7.36
CA SER A 60 1.66 11.00 7.50
C SER A 60 0.33 10.49 6.92
N ASN A 61 -0.79 10.82 7.53
CA ASN A 61 -2.13 10.44 7.05
C ASN A 61 -2.31 10.94 5.60
N PRO A 62 -2.53 10.06 4.60
CA PRO A 62 -2.60 10.47 3.20
C PRO A 62 -3.70 11.46 2.85
N GLN A 63 -4.71 11.66 3.71
CA GLN A 63 -5.81 12.58 3.44
C GLN A 63 -5.51 14.02 3.89
N ASN A 64 -4.78 14.19 4.99
CA ASN A 64 -4.63 15.49 5.64
C ASN A 64 -3.19 15.83 6.06
N TRP A 65 -2.28 14.85 6.02
CA TRP A 65 -0.88 14.92 6.44
C TRP A 65 -0.61 15.37 7.90
N LYS A 66 -1.64 15.64 8.70
CA LYS A 66 -1.52 16.12 10.09
C LYS A 66 -1.43 14.97 11.08
N GLU A 67 -2.16 13.88 10.81
CA GLU A 67 -2.24 12.73 11.69
C GLU A 67 -1.22 11.65 11.33
N LYS A 68 -0.97 10.76 12.29
CA LYS A 68 -0.17 9.55 12.04
C LYS A 68 -1.04 8.51 11.35
N SER A 69 -0.48 7.88 10.32
CA SER A 69 -1.00 6.67 9.71
C SER A 69 0.15 5.67 9.53
N TYR A 70 -0.16 4.46 9.08
CA TYR A 70 0.84 3.43 8.93
C TYR A 70 0.65 2.68 7.62
N LEU A 71 1.76 2.36 6.96
CA LEU A 71 1.81 1.37 5.90
C LEU A 71 2.25 0.04 6.51
N ARG A 72 1.63 -1.06 6.07
CA ARG A 72 2.10 -2.38 6.48
C ARG A 72 3.53 -2.62 6.00
N ASP A 73 4.26 -3.45 6.73
CA ASP A 73 5.65 -3.79 6.43
C ASP A 73 5.81 -4.82 5.29
N ASP A 74 4.70 -5.19 4.65
CA ASP A 74 4.64 -6.11 3.51
C ASP A 74 4.10 -5.45 2.24
N VAL A 75 4.86 -5.60 1.16
CA VAL A 75 4.43 -5.33 -0.22
C VAL A 75 3.73 -6.59 -0.75
N ARG A 76 2.60 -6.40 -1.43
CA ARG A 76 1.74 -7.48 -1.96
C ARG A 76 1.42 -7.27 -3.43
N GLU A 77 1.05 -8.35 -4.08
CA GLU A 77 0.43 -8.33 -5.41
C GLU A 77 -1.07 -8.58 -5.24
N ASP A 78 -1.91 -7.69 -5.76
CA ASP A 78 -3.35 -7.91 -5.84
C ASP A 78 -3.80 -7.76 -7.30
N PRO A 79 -4.69 -8.64 -7.80
CA PRO A 79 -5.28 -8.51 -9.13
C PRO A 79 -5.92 -7.15 -9.35
N LYS A 80 -5.66 -6.53 -10.51
CA LYS A 80 -6.24 -5.22 -10.84
C LYS A 80 -7.76 -5.19 -10.77
N ARG A 81 -8.42 -6.27 -11.19
CA ARG A 81 -9.89 -6.43 -11.12
C ARG A 81 -10.48 -6.25 -9.72
N LEU A 82 -9.67 -6.50 -8.69
CA LEU A 82 -10.05 -6.36 -7.28
C LEU A 82 -9.78 -4.96 -6.72
N MET A 83 -9.12 -4.09 -7.47
CA MET A 83 -8.77 -2.75 -7.02
C MET A 83 -9.77 -1.75 -7.62
N ASP A 84 -10.43 -0.98 -6.75
CA ASP A 84 -11.37 0.07 -7.12
C ASP A 84 -10.64 1.25 -7.79
N GLU A 85 -11.39 2.29 -8.13
CA GLU A 85 -10.87 3.54 -8.69
C GLU A 85 -9.83 4.22 -7.77
N ILE A 86 -9.09 5.16 -8.37
CA ILE A 86 -8.13 5.99 -7.65
C ILE A 86 -8.88 6.82 -6.61
N LEU A 87 -8.39 6.81 -5.36
CA LEU A 87 -8.99 7.59 -4.29
C LEU A 87 -8.57 9.05 -4.39
N ILE A 88 -9.54 9.91 -4.68
CA ILE A 88 -9.37 11.37 -4.70
C ILE A 88 -9.10 11.86 -3.26
N GLY A 89 -8.17 12.80 -3.12
CA GLY A 89 -7.79 13.38 -1.83
C GLY A 89 -6.84 12.51 -0.99
N TYR A 90 -6.41 11.35 -1.48
CA TYR A 90 -5.36 10.54 -0.84
C TYR A 90 -4.02 10.72 -1.56
N ASN A 91 -3.08 11.39 -0.92
CA ASN A 91 -1.75 11.64 -1.45
C ASN A 91 -0.67 11.23 -0.45
N LEU A 92 0.37 10.55 -0.92
CA LEU A 92 1.52 10.25 -0.08
C LEU A 92 2.26 11.56 0.21
N ASN A 93 2.54 11.82 1.48
CA ASN A 93 3.34 12.99 1.84
C ASN A 93 4.77 12.84 1.28
N PRO A 94 5.35 13.87 0.64
CA PRO A 94 6.70 13.82 0.09
C PRO A 94 7.77 13.36 1.08
N LYS A 95 7.62 13.69 2.37
CA LYS A 95 8.57 13.28 3.43
C LYS A 95 8.61 11.76 3.65
N ASP A 96 7.56 11.04 3.27
CA ASP A 96 7.42 9.61 3.48
C ASP A 96 7.88 8.76 2.27
N ILE A 97 8.20 9.38 1.13
CA ILE A 97 8.63 8.68 -0.11
C ILE A 97 9.81 7.73 0.15
N LYS A 98 10.83 8.20 0.86
CA LYS A 98 12.03 7.38 1.16
C LYS A 98 11.69 6.11 1.94
N LYS A 99 10.66 6.13 2.79
CA LYS A 99 10.23 4.95 3.56
C LYS A 99 9.58 3.91 2.64
N VAL A 100 8.80 4.36 1.66
CA VAL A 100 8.16 3.50 0.66
C VAL A 100 9.19 2.89 -0.29
N HIS A 101 10.19 3.66 -0.74
CA HIS A 101 11.30 3.11 -1.55
C HIS A 101 12.02 1.95 -0.84
N LYS A 102 12.34 2.08 0.45
CA LYS A 102 12.97 1.00 1.23
C LYS A 102 12.12 -0.29 1.26
N LEU A 103 10.80 -0.18 1.31
CA LEU A 103 9.90 -1.34 1.23
C LEU A 103 9.96 -2.02 -0.13
N ILE A 104 9.93 -1.22 -1.21
CA ILE A 104 9.99 -1.72 -2.58
C ILE A 104 11.33 -2.42 -2.84
N GLU A 105 12.44 -1.86 -2.36
CA GLU A 105 13.76 -2.48 -2.46
C GLU A 105 13.83 -3.82 -1.72
N LYS A 106 13.31 -3.88 -0.49
CA LYS A 106 13.21 -5.12 0.27
C LYS A 106 12.38 -6.18 -0.48
N TYR A 107 11.26 -5.76 -1.08
CA TYR A 107 10.42 -6.63 -1.90
C TYR A 107 11.16 -7.16 -3.13
N LYS A 108 11.85 -6.29 -3.88
CA LYS A 108 12.63 -6.67 -5.07
C LYS A 108 13.73 -7.67 -4.70
N LYS A 109 14.47 -7.44 -3.61
CA LYS A 109 15.51 -8.37 -3.14
C LYS A 109 14.94 -9.75 -2.77
N LYS A 110 13.76 -9.80 -2.15
CA LYS A 110 13.11 -11.06 -1.78
C LYS A 110 12.65 -11.87 -3.00
N ASN A 111 12.18 -11.22 -4.05
CA ASN A 111 11.60 -11.87 -5.24
C ASN A 111 12.52 -11.87 -6.48
N SER A 112 13.80 -11.53 -6.29
CA SER A 112 14.86 -11.64 -7.31
C SER A 112 15.69 -12.91 -7.15
N ARG A 113 15.40 -13.72 -6.13
CA ARG A 113 15.88 -15.09 -5.98
C ARG A 113 14.83 -16.03 -6.57
#